data_AF-A0A2G6FZK9-F1
#
_entry.id   AF-A0A2G6FZK9-F1
#
_cell.length_a   1.000
_cell.length_b   1.000
_cell.length_c   1.000
_cell.angle_alpha   90.00
_cell.angle_beta   90.00
_cell.angle_gamma   90.00
#
_symmetry.space_group_name_H-M   'P 1'
#
loop_
_entity.id
_entity.type
_entity.pdbx_description
1 polymer ?
#
loop_
_entity_poly.entity_id
_entity_poly.type
_entity_poly.pdbx_seq_one_letter_code
_entity_poly.pdbx_strand_id
1 'polypeptide(L)'
;MPDSARVSDSSAKPSGAFLWDMAGTLISYDGITGRPDTIPGGEEVLPELGKLFRLFVTTGDETDSACKMLQGFDLLQHFEAVYGDLYTPLGKPYGRILRDVGCAPEQSLAIGDRLRSDLPADTPDVVLLLVNQYDEVVNAGMIRFLVNQLRAHGDTFPAAFHACAAMGEPDPEAVGELQGGQITQAWRSKVGLRLRLFEYKHSLLDGKRLVIQI
;
A
#
# COMPACT_ATOMS: atom_id res chain seq x y z
N MET A 1 45.33 26.83 -5.77
CA MET A 1 43.97 27.35 -6.02
C MET A 1 43.03 26.17 -5.80
N PRO A 2 42.26 26.12 -4.70
CA PRO A 2 41.41 24.98 -4.42
C PRO A 2 40.14 25.03 -5.28
N ASP A 3 39.72 23.84 -5.72
CA ASP A 3 38.55 23.56 -6.54
C ASP A 3 37.27 24.22 -6.00
N SER A 4 36.65 25.02 -6.87
CA SER A 4 35.25 25.39 -6.76
C SER A 4 34.37 24.26 -7.28
N ALA A 5 33.28 24.01 -6.55
CA ALA A 5 32.10 23.20 -6.88
C ALA A 5 32.11 21.73 -6.41
N ARG A 6 31.32 21.48 -5.35
CA ARG A 6 30.00 20.86 -5.52
C ARG A 6 29.17 21.18 -4.27
N VAL A 7 28.27 22.15 -4.41
CA VAL A 7 27.09 22.24 -3.53
C VAL A 7 26.27 20.99 -3.85
N SER A 8 26.26 20.02 -2.96
CA SER A 8 25.37 18.86 -3.03
C SER A 8 23.96 19.31 -2.65
N ASP A 9 23.30 19.98 -3.57
CA ASP A 9 21.86 20.24 -3.47
C ASP A 9 21.15 19.02 -4.06
N SER A 10 20.81 18.06 -3.21
CA SER A 10 19.98 16.92 -3.63
C SER A 10 19.14 16.38 -2.47
N SER A 11 18.27 17.19 -1.89
CA SER A 11 17.04 16.64 -1.29
C SER A 11 16.01 16.41 -2.39
N ALA A 12 16.38 15.63 -3.42
CA ALA A 12 15.41 15.13 -4.38
C ALA A 12 14.38 14.32 -3.57
N LYS A 13 13.11 14.75 -3.60
CA LYS A 13 12.03 14.02 -2.91
C LYS A 13 12.04 12.56 -3.39
N PRO A 14 11.71 11.59 -2.52
CA PRO A 14 11.60 10.20 -2.93
C PRO A 14 10.66 10.06 -4.12
N SER A 15 11.07 9.29 -5.13
CA SER A 15 10.24 9.01 -6.32
C SER A 15 9.10 8.03 -6.03
N GLY A 16 9.20 7.26 -4.93
CA GLY A 16 8.19 6.30 -4.50
C GLY A 16 7.25 6.85 -3.44
N ALA A 17 6.03 6.32 -3.40
CA ALA A 17 5.02 6.72 -2.42
C ALA A 17 4.22 5.55 -1.86
N PHE A 18 3.73 5.71 -0.63
CA PHE A 18 2.74 4.83 -0.03
C PHE A 18 1.38 5.50 0.01
N LEU A 19 0.39 4.81 -0.53
CA LEU A 19 -1.01 5.22 -0.60
C LEU A 19 -1.78 4.37 0.40
N TRP A 20 -2.03 4.94 1.57
CA TRP A 20 -2.68 4.25 2.67
C TRP A 20 -4.19 4.44 2.58
N ASP A 21 -4.94 3.35 2.64
CA ASP A 21 -6.34 3.45 3.02
C ASP A 21 -6.48 3.95 4.47
N MET A 22 -7.61 4.59 4.77
CA MET A 22 -7.88 5.10 6.11
C MET A 22 -8.62 4.08 6.97
N ALA A 23 -9.87 3.74 6.61
CA ALA A 23 -10.79 3.01 7.47
C ALA A 23 -10.61 1.50 7.34
N GLY A 24 -10.22 0.83 8.42
CA GLY A 24 -9.83 -0.58 8.41
C GLY A 24 -8.32 -0.79 8.22
N THR A 25 -7.58 0.26 7.86
CA THR A 25 -6.13 0.22 7.62
C THR A 25 -5.37 1.07 8.63
N LEU A 26 -5.38 2.41 8.49
CA LEU A 26 -4.74 3.33 9.43
C LEU A 26 -5.56 3.51 10.70
N ILE A 27 -6.88 3.54 10.55
CA ILE A 27 -7.85 3.61 11.63
C ILE A 27 -8.61 2.28 11.64
N SER A 28 -8.20 1.40 12.55
CA SER A 28 -8.89 0.14 12.82
C SER A 28 -10.13 0.37 13.68
N TYR A 29 -11.08 -0.55 13.64
CA TYR A 29 -12.23 -0.56 14.54
C TYR A 29 -12.18 -1.83 15.38
N ASP A 30 -12.22 -1.67 16.70
CA ASP A 30 -12.36 -2.80 17.61
C ASP A 30 -13.73 -3.47 17.38
N GLY A 31 -13.72 -4.74 16.95
CA GLY A 31 -14.93 -5.50 16.64
C GLY A 31 -15.85 -5.76 17.84
N ILE A 32 -15.35 -5.58 19.07
CA ILE A 32 -16.10 -5.73 20.32
C ILE A 32 -16.67 -4.38 20.77
N THR A 33 -15.83 -3.34 20.85
CA THR A 33 -16.25 -2.04 21.40
C THR A 33 -16.78 -1.06 20.35
N GLY A 34 -16.53 -1.34 19.06
CA GLY A 34 -16.82 -0.44 17.94
C GLY A 34 -15.99 0.84 17.96
N ARG A 35 -15.00 0.95 18.86
CA ARG A 35 -14.19 2.15 19.00
C ARG A 35 -13.09 2.17 17.92
N PRO A 36 -12.89 3.32 17.27
CA PRO A 36 -11.76 3.48 16.37
C PRO A 36 -10.45 3.56 17.18
N ASP A 37 -9.41 2.92 16.65
CA ASP A 37 -8.04 3.00 17.15
C ASP A 37 -7.05 3.03 15.98
N THR A 38 -5.86 3.58 16.22
CA THR A 38 -4.82 3.68 15.20
C THR A 38 -4.17 2.33 14.91
N ILE A 39 -3.56 2.21 13.73
CA ILE A 39 -2.71 1.07 13.41
C ILE A 39 -1.62 0.92 14.49
N PRO A 40 -1.49 -0.26 15.13
CA PRO A 40 -0.50 -0.44 16.19
C PRO A 40 0.92 -0.13 15.70
N GLY A 41 1.66 0.68 16.46
CA GLY A 41 3.02 1.11 16.12
C GLY A 41 3.10 2.18 15.02
N GLY A 42 1.97 2.76 14.58
CA GLY A 42 1.92 3.79 13.55
C GLY A 42 2.78 5.03 13.88
N GLU A 43 2.72 5.51 15.12
CA GLU A 43 3.46 6.70 15.58
C GLU A 43 4.99 6.56 15.43
N GLU A 44 5.53 5.36 15.63
CA GLU A 44 6.97 5.11 15.47
C GLU A 44 7.33 4.85 14.00
N VAL A 45 6.49 4.11 13.28
CA VAL A 45 6.85 3.57 11.97
C VAL A 45 6.58 4.54 10.83
N LEU A 46 5.47 5.31 10.87
CA LEU A 46 5.13 6.24 9.80
C LEU A 46 6.20 7.32 9.59
N PRO A 47 6.80 7.95 10.63
CA PRO A 47 7.93 8.85 10.43
C PRO A 47 9.12 8.20 9.73
N GLU A 48 9.46 6.96 10.08
CA GLU A 48 10.59 6.24 9.47
C GLU A 48 10.31 5.88 8.01
N LEU A 49 9.07 5.49 7.69
CA LEU A 49 8.66 5.28 6.30
C LEU A 49 8.65 6.59 5.51
N GLY A 50 8.25 7.71 6.13
CA GLY A 50 8.25 9.05 5.54
C GLY A 50 9.63 9.56 5.13
N LYS A 51 10.71 9.02 5.70
CA LYS A 51 12.09 9.31 5.27
C LYS A 51 12.46 8.64 3.94
N LEU A 52 11.77 7.55 3.61
CA LEU A 52 12.07 6.70 2.45
C LEU A 52 11.07 6.87 1.32
N PHE A 53 9.82 7.18 1.67
CA PHE A 53 8.69 7.29 0.75
C PHE A 53 7.85 8.49 1.11
N ARG A 54 7.17 9.03 0.10
CA ARG A 54 6.14 10.03 0.31
C ARG A 54 4.87 9.33 0.78
N LEU A 55 4.23 9.85 1.84
CA LEU A 55 3.06 9.21 2.44
C LEU A 55 1.79 9.99 2.10
N PHE A 56 0.79 9.29 1.62
CA PHE A 56 -0.53 9.83 1.30
C PHE A 56 -1.62 8.96 1.90
N VAL A 57 -2.73 9.58 2.28
CA VAL A 57 -3.97 8.85 2.61
C VAL A 57 -4.91 8.90 1.41
N THR A 58 -5.59 7.79 1.16
CA THR A 58 -6.59 7.64 0.11
C THR A 58 -7.83 7.00 0.73
N THR A 59 -8.99 7.64 0.66
CA THR A 59 -10.20 7.13 1.31
C THR A 59 -11.45 7.41 0.50
N GLY A 60 -12.46 6.57 0.68
CA GLY A 60 -13.80 6.86 0.19
C GLY A 60 -14.46 8.01 0.95
N ASP A 61 -14.08 8.26 2.20
CA ASP A 61 -14.68 9.32 3.02
C ASP A 61 -14.40 10.72 2.48
N GLU A 62 -15.28 11.67 2.81
CA GLU A 62 -15.07 13.08 2.48
C GLU A 62 -13.72 13.59 2.98
N THR A 63 -13.00 14.33 2.13
CA THR A 63 -11.63 14.77 2.42
C THR A 63 -11.51 15.52 3.75
N ASP A 64 -12.44 16.45 4.04
CA ASP A 64 -12.43 17.22 5.28
C ASP A 64 -12.69 16.37 6.52
N SER A 65 -13.57 15.36 6.40
CA SER A 65 -13.88 14.42 7.48
C SER A 65 -12.67 13.53 7.79
N ALA A 66 -12.03 13.01 6.74
CA ALA A 66 -10.83 12.20 6.85
C ALA A 66 -9.67 12.98 7.50
N CYS A 67 -9.43 14.22 7.07
CA CYS A 67 -8.43 15.10 7.69
C CYS A 67 -8.69 15.31 9.19
N LYS A 68 -9.94 15.60 9.59
CA LYS A 68 -10.30 15.77 11.01
C LYS A 68 -10.09 14.50 11.82
N MET A 69 -10.45 13.35 11.25
CA MET A 69 -10.26 12.05 11.90
C MET A 69 -8.77 11.77 12.13
N LEU A 70 -7.94 11.89 11.09
CA LEU A 70 -6.48 11.69 11.19
C LEU A 70 -5.83 12.68 12.15
N GLN A 71 -6.31 13.92 12.20
CA GLN A 71 -5.83 14.92 13.15
C GLN A 71 -6.20 14.53 14.59
N GLY A 72 -7.40 14.00 14.83
CA GLY A 72 -7.84 13.55 16.15
C GLY A 72 -7.03 12.37 16.72
N PHE A 73 -6.30 11.66 15.86
CA PHE A 73 -5.41 10.57 16.22
C PHE A 73 -3.92 10.93 16.12
N ASP A 74 -3.59 12.23 15.94
CA ASP A 74 -2.22 12.69 15.73
C ASP A 74 -1.50 11.88 14.62
N LEU A 75 -2.19 11.56 13.52
CA LEU A 75 -1.61 10.89 12.37
C LEU A 75 -1.38 11.84 11.19
N LEU A 76 -2.19 12.90 11.09
CA LEU A 76 -2.22 13.78 9.90
C LEU A 76 -0.84 14.37 9.56
N GLN A 77 -0.02 14.72 10.56
CA GLN A 77 1.30 15.32 10.32
C GLN A 77 2.30 14.41 9.60
N HIS A 78 2.00 13.11 9.48
CA HIS A 78 2.87 12.15 8.79
C HIS A 78 2.59 12.06 7.28
N PHE A 79 1.48 12.65 6.80
CA PHE A 79 1.05 12.53 5.41
C PHE A 79 1.19 13.86 4.68
N GLU A 80 1.66 13.81 3.43
CA GLU A 80 1.78 15.00 2.58
C GLU A 80 0.42 15.51 2.10
N ALA A 81 -0.53 14.60 1.88
CA ALA A 81 -1.91 14.92 1.50
C ALA A 81 -2.87 13.78 1.83
N VAL A 82 -4.15 14.15 1.94
CA VAL A 82 -5.29 13.24 2.06
C VAL A 82 -6.15 13.39 0.80
N TYR A 83 -6.37 12.28 0.11
CA TYR A 83 -7.26 12.18 -1.04
C TYR A 83 -8.54 11.47 -0.60
N GLY A 84 -9.55 12.25 -0.20
CA GLY A 84 -10.88 11.73 0.09
C GLY A 84 -11.76 11.69 -1.16
N ASP A 85 -13.03 11.39 -0.93
CA ASP A 85 -14.08 11.39 -1.95
C ASP A 85 -13.82 10.41 -3.11
N LEU A 86 -13.03 9.36 -2.85
CA LEU A 86 -12.66 8.36 -3.84
C LEU A 86 -13.75 7.29 -4.00
N TYR A 87 -14.98 7.74 -4.23
CA TYR A 87 -16.13 6.87 -4.50
C TYR A 87 -16.05 6.33 -5.92
N THR A 88 -15.30 5.24 -6.12
CA THR A 88 -15.36 4.49 -7.37
C THR A 88 -16.02 3.12 -7.17
N PRO A 89 -16.70 2.58 -8.20
CA PRO A 89 -17.28 1.24 -8.12
C PRO A 89 -16.27 0.10 -7.90
N LEU A 90 -14.99 0.35 -8.20
CA LEU A 90 -13.90 -0.61 -8.14
C LEU A 90 -12.54 0.10 -8.04
N GLY A 91 -11.88 -0.07 -6.90
CA GLY A 91 -10.53 0.43 -6.66
C GLY A 91 -10.42 1.95 -6.45
N LYS A 92 -9.17 2.44 -6.47
CA LYS A 92 -8.82 3.86 -6.34
C LYS A 92 -7.88 4.29 -7.49
N PRO A 93 -7.92 5.57 -7.91
CA PRO A 93 -7.16 6.06 -9.06
C PRO A 93 -5.70 6.40 -8.68
N TYR A 94 -4.95 5.41 -8.20
CA TYR A 94 -3.58 5.64 -7.72
C TYR A 94 -2.63 6.14 -8.81
N GLY A 95 -2.76 5.68 -10.05
CA GLY A 95 -1.89 6.12 -11.15
C GLY A 95 -2.03 7.62 -11.41
N ARG A 96 -3.26 8.14 -11.38
CA ARG A 96 -3.56 9.57 -11.45
C ARG A 96 -2.97 10.31 -10.25
N ILE A 97 -3.23 9.86 -9.03
CA ILE A 97 -2.72 10.52 -7.81
C ILE A 97 -1.19 10.62 -7.86
N LEU A 98 -0.50 9.52 -8.18
CA LEU A 98 0.96 9.47 -8.25
C LEU A 98 1.50 10.40 -9.34
N ARG A 99 0.85 10.48 -10.49
CA ARG A 99 1.22 11.43 -11.55
C ARG A 99 1.08 12.88 -11.08
N ASP A 100 -0.02 13.21 -10.42
CA ASP A 100 -0.30 14.57 -9.93
C ASP A 100 0.76 15.03 -8.91
N VAL A 101 1.30 14.11 -8.11
CA VAL A 101 2.37 14.42 -7.15
C VAL A 101 3.78 14.20 -7.68
N GLY A 102 3.96 13.66 -8.89
CA GLY A 102 5.28 13.39 -9.48
C GLY A 102 6.01 12.16 -8.90
N CYS A 103 5.26 11.13 -8.48
CA CYS A 103 5.79 9.84 -8.03
C CYS A 103 5.65 8.78 -9.13
N ALA A 104 6.55 7.78 -9.12
CA ALA A 104 6.55 6.66 -10.05
C ALA A 104 5.66 5.51 -9.53
N PRO A 105 4.65 5.06 -10.29
CA PRO A 105 3.80 3.92 -9.94
C PRO A 105 4.54 2.65 -9.50
N GLU A 106 5.55 2.24 -10.26
CA GLU A 106 6.35 1.04 -10.01
C GLU A 106 7.23 1.12 -8.74
N GLN A 107 7.46 2.34 -8.23
CA GLN A 107 8.15 2.62 -6.98
C GLN A 107 7.19 2.84 -5.80
N SER A 108 5.89 2.60 -6.01
CA SER A 108 4.84 2.94 -5.04
C SER A 108 4.05 1.71 -4.62
N LEU A 109 3.47 1.77 -3.42
CA LEU A 109 2.69 0.70 -2.81
C LEU A 109 1.35 1.25 -2.35
N ALA A 110 0.27 0.55 -2.68
CA ALA A 110 -1.04 0.77 -2.07
C ALA A 110 -1.17 -0.14 -0.85
N ILE A 111 -1.73 0.36 0.25
CA ILE A 111 -1.90 -0.39 1.49
C ILE A 111 -3.37 -0.25 1.90
N GLY A 112 -4.09 -1.36 2.02
CA GLY A 112 -5.52 -1.33 2.30
C GLY A 112 -6.08 -2.59 2.94
N ASP A 113 -7.32 -2.54 3.39
CA ASP A 113 -8.02 -3.63 4.08
C ASP A 113 -9.04 -4.34 3.18
N ARG A 114 -9.28 -3.85 1.97
CA ARG A 114 -10.35 -4.37 1.11
C ARG A 114 -9.89 -4.43 -0.33
N LEU A 115 -9.73 -5.66 -0.82
CA LEU A 115 -9.35 -5.91 -2.21
C LEU A 115 -10.19 -5.06 -3.17
N ARG A 116 -11.52 -5.13 -3.09
CA ARG A 116 -12.37 -4.39 -4.05
C ARG A 116 -12.18 -2.86 -4.03
N SER A 117 -11.99 -2.23 -2.88
CA SER A 117 -11.88 -0.76 -2.79
C SER A 117 -10.46 -0.24 -2.94
N ASP A 118 -9.46 -1.05 -2.59
CA ASP A 118 -8.07 -0.62 -2.55
C ASP A 118 -7.25 -1.06 -3.77
N LEU A 119 -7.88 -1.71 -4.75
CA LEU A 119 -7.24 -2.03 -6.02
C LEU A 119 -6.77 -0.77 -6.74
N PRO A 120 -5.56 -0.76 -7.32
CA PRO A 120 -5.14 0.28 -8.25
C PRO A 120 -6.02 0.27 -9.51
N ALA A 121 -7.06 1.08 -9.59
CA ALA A 121 -8.05 0.97 -10.67
C ALA A 121 -7.44 1.32 -12.04
N ASP A 122 -6.58 2.34 -12.08
CA ASP A 122 -6.12 3.00 -13.30
C ASP A 122 -4.67 2.69 -13.70
N THR A 123 -3.98 1.81 -12.96
CA THR A 123 -2.61 1.38 -13.29
C THR A 123 -2.34 -0.05 -12.82
N PRO A 124 -1.64 -0.89 -13.59
CA PRO A 124 -1.15 -2.20 -13.14
C PRO A 124 0.16 -2.12 -12.35
N ASP A 125 0.82 -0.96 -12.33
CA ASP A 125 2.22 -0.84 -11.87
C ASP A 125 2.34 -0.62 -10.35
N VAL A 126 1.24 -0.33 -9.68
CA VAL A 126 1.18 -0.26 -8.21
C VAL A 126 0.85 -1.64 -7.66
N VAL A 127 1.66 -2.12 -6.73
CA VAL A 127 1.35 -3.35 -5.98
C VAL A 127 0.43 -3.00 -4.81
N LEU A 128 -0.60 -3.82 -4.58
CA LEU A 128 -1.47 -3.71 -3.42
C LEU A 128 -0.98 -4.62 -2.30
N LEU A 129 -0.74 -4.05 -1.12
CA LEU A 129 -0.59 -4.76 0.13
C LEU A 129 -1.94 -4.76 0.87
N LEU A 130 -2.59 -5.92 0.91
CA LEU A 130 -3.75 -6.17 1.74
C LEU A 130 -3.34 -6.55 3.15
N VAL A 131 -3.83 -5.78 4.10
CA VAL A 131 -3.67 -5.99 5.54
C VAL A 131 -5.02 -6.24 6.18
N ASN A 132 -5.02 -6.64 7.45
CA ASN A 132 -6.22 -6.77 8.26
C ASN A 132 -7.32 -7.66 7.65
N GLN A 133 -6.89 -8.71 6.94
CA GLN A 133 -7.80 -9.70 6.39
C GLN A 133 -8.16 -10.73 7.48
N TYR A 134 -9.42 -11.14 7.54
CA TYR A 134 -9.89 -12.25 8.39
C TYR A 134 -9.53 -12.12 9.88
N ASP A 135 -9.73 -10.93 10.45
CA ASP A 135 -9.50 -10.63 11.89
C ASP A 135 -8.03 -10.69 12.36
N GLU A 136 -7.06 -10.81 11.45
CA GLU A 136 -5.65 -10.66 11.80
C GLU A 136 -5.30 -9.17 11.95
N VAL A 137 -4.82 -8.74 13.11
CA VAL A 137 -4.37 -7.35 13.31
C VAL A 137 -2.92 -7.21 12.87
N VAL A 138 -2.70 -6.56 11.73
CA VAL A 138 -1.37 -6.21 11.23
C VAL A 138 -0.92 -4.90 11.87
N ASN A 139 0.29 -4.88 12.44
CA ASN A 139 0.91 -3.66 12.95
C ASN A 139 1.82 -3.00 11.91
N ALA A 140 2.10 -1.71 12.09
CA ALA A 140 2.94 -0.96 11.16
C ALA A 140 4.38 -1.52 11.04
N GLY A 141 4.89 -2.14 12.11
CA GLY A 141 6.20 -2.80 12.10
C GLY A 141 6.29 -3.96 11.11
N MET A 142 5.22 -4.75 10.96
CA MET A 142 5.12 -5.81 9.96
C MET A 142 5.15 -5.26 8.53
N ILE A 143 4.45 -4.15 8.29
CA ILE A 143 4.46 -3.45 7.00
C ILE A 143 5.87 -2.97 6.68
N ARG A 144 6.56 -2.32 7.63
CA ARG A 144 7.96 -1.89 7.45
C ARG A 144 8.89 -3.07 7.17
N PHE A 145 8.73 -4.17 7.89
CA PHE A 145 9.51 -5.38 7.66
C PHE A 145 9.30 -5.91 6.23
N LEU A 146 8.05 -6.03 5.79
CA LEU A 146 7.71 -6.49 4.44
C LEU A 146 8.30 -5.57 3.37
N VAL A 147 8.16 -4.26 3.52
CA VAL A 147 8.73 -3.27 2.59
C VAL A 147 10.24 -3.45 2.46
N ASN A 148 10.95 -3.66 3.57
CA ASN A 148 12.39 -3.91 3.55
C ASN A 148 12.73 -5.23 2.82
N GLN A 149 11.92 -6.28 3.01
CA GLN A 149 12.10 -7.54 2.27
C GLN A 149 11.88 -7.34 0.77
N LEU A 150 10.79 -6.68 0.35
CA LEU A 150 10.51 -6.43 -1.06
C LEU A 150 11.65 -5.65 -1.73
N ARG A 151 12.13 -4.58 -1.09
CA ARG A 151 13.26 -3.78 -1.60
C ARG A 151 14.58 -4.55 -1.70
N ALA A 152 14.75 -5.61 -0.91
CA ALA A 152 15.92 -6.49 -1.04
C ALA A 152 15.84 -7.44 -2.25
N HIS A 153 14.65 -7.60 -2.83
CA HIS A 153 14.39 -8.55 -3.93
C HIS A 153 14.14 -7.88 -5.28
N GLY A 154 14.02 -6.55 -5.36
CA GLY A 154 13.91 -5.85 -6.63
C GLY A 154 13.97 -4.33 -6.49
N ASP A 155 14.35 -3.67 -7.58
CA ASP A 155 14.44 -2.21 -7.65
C ASP A 155 13.07 -1.53 -7.78
N THR A 156 12.02 -2.29 -8.14
CA THR A 156 10.62 -1.83 -8.20
C THR A 156 9.74 -2.80 -7.42
N PHE A 157 8.56 -2.35 -6.95
CA PHE A 157 7.64 -3.25 -6.24
C PHE A 157 7.09 -4.39 -7.12
N PRO A 158 6.73 -4.17 -8.40
CA PRO A 158 6.38 -5.28 -9.28
C PRO A 158 7.52 -6.29 -9.49
N ALA A 159 8.76 -5.83 -9.68
CA ALA A 159 9.89 -6.74 -9.81
C ALA A 159 10.13 -7.54 -8.50
N ALA A 160 10.05 -6.88 -7.35
CA ALA A 160 10.15 -7.51 -6.05
C ALA A 160 9.03 -8.55 -5.83
N PHE A 161 7.80 -8.23 -6.19
CA PHE A 161 6.67 -9.16 -6.15
C PHE A 161 6.99 -10.43 -6.96
N HIS A 162 7.41 -10.28 -8.21
CA HIS A 162 7.72 -11.42 -9.07
C HIS A 162 8.92 -12.23 -8.57
N ALA A 163 9.94 -11.58 -8.02
CA ALA A 163 11.08 -12.25 -7.40
C ALA A 163 10.64 -13.07 -6.18
N CYS A 164 9.80 -12.50 -5.30
CA CYS A 164 9.23 -13.22 -4.17
C CYS A 164 8.32 -14.38 -4.61
N ALA A 165 7.48 -14.19 -5.62
CA ALA A 165 6.62 -15.24 -6.18
C ALA A 165 7.44 -16.39 -6.77
N ALA A 166 8.54 -16.10 -7.46
CA ALA A 166 9.43 -17.10 -8.04
C ALA A 166 10.13 -17.99 -6.97
N MET A 167 10.32 -17.47 -5.76
CA MET A 167 10.85 -18.23 -4.62
C MET A 167 9.75 -18.89 -3.77
N GLY A 168 8.49 -18.53 -3.99
CA GLY A 168 7.33 -19.02 -3.25
C GLY A 168 6.88 -20.41 -3.71
N GLU A 169 6.00 -21.02 -2.93
CA GLU A 169 5.31 -22.26 -3.32
C GLU A 169 3.99 -21.93 -4.01
N PRO A 170 3.68 -22.53 -5.18
CA PRO A 170 2.37 -22.35 -5.81
C PRO A 170 1.21 -22.69 -4.85
N ASP A 171 0.16 -21.85 -4.85
CA ASP A 171 -1.04 -21.99 -4.01
C ASP A 171 -2.28 -22.19 -4.88
N PRO A 172 -2.47 -23.36 -5.50
CA PRO A 172 -3.57 -23.60 -6.44
C PRO A 172 -4.95 -23.51 -5.77
N GLU A 173 -5.03 -23.70 -4.45
CA GLU A 173 -6.27 -23.59 -3.67
C GLU A 173 -6.80 -22.15 -3.60
N ALA A 174 -5.92 -21.15 -3.76
CA ALA A 174 -6.29 -19.75 -3.77
C ALA A 174 -6.74 -19.25 -5.16
N VAL A 175 -6.54 -20.04 -6.23
CA VAL A 175 -6.92 -19.67 -7.60
C VAL A 175 -8.41 -19.88 -7.79
N GLY A 176 -9.11 -18.84 -8.25
CA GLY A 176 -10.57 -18.87 -8.38
C GLY A 176 -11.21 -17.50 -8.35
N GLU A 177 -12.55 -17.48 -8.27
CA GLU A 177 -13.32 -16.25 -8.15
C GLU A 177 -13.11 -15.60 -6.78
N LEU A 178 -12.92 -14.28 -6.77
CA LEU A 178 -12.81 -13.49 -5.54
C LEU A 178 -13.35 -12.08 -5.78
N GLN A 179 -14.31 -11.63 -4.96
CA GLN A 179 -14.84 -10.25 -4.93
C GLN A 179 -15.24 -9.64 -6.30
N GLY A 180 -15.72 -10.47 -7.24
CA GLY A 180 -16.16 -10.06 -8.58
C GLY A 180 -15.07 -10.13 -9.67
N GLY A 181 -13.85 -10.49 -9.30
CA GLY A 181 -12.77 -10.84 -10.23
C GLY A 181 -12.27 -12.27 -10.01
N GLN A 182 -11.04 -12.51 -10.43
CA GLN A 182 -10.42 -13.83 -10.41
C GLN A 182 -8.95 -13.74 -10.00
N ILE A 183 -8.55 -14.55 -9.03
CA ILE A 183 -7.15 -14.88 -8.81
C ILE A 183 -6.71 -15.84 -9.91
N THR A 184 -5.75 -15.42 -10.72
CA THR A 184 -5.26 -16.21 -11.87
C THR A 184 -4.03 -17.04 -11.54
N GLN A 185 -3.22 -16.59 -10.59
CA GLN A 185 -2.04 -17.28 -10.06
C GLN A 185 -1.84 -16.85 -8.61
N ALA A 186 -1.36 -17.76 -7.77
CA ALA A 186 -1.08 -17.49 -6.36
C ALA A 186 0.11 -18.30 -5.85
N TRP A 187 0.80 -17.75 -4.85
CA TRP A 187 1.97 -18.34 -4.21
C TRP A 187 1.96 -18.04 -2.71
N ARG A 188 2.43 -18.98 -1.90
CA ARG A 188 2.76 -18.75 -0.49
C ARG A 188 4.24 -18.41 -0.38
N SER A 189 4.53 -17.28 0.25
CA SER A 189 5.91 -16.87 0.52
C SER A 189 6.54 -17.79 1.56
N LYS A 190 7.83 -18.07 1.39
CA LYS A 190 8.68 -18.71 2.40
C LYS A 190 9.42 -17.70 3.29
N VAL A 191 9.23 -16.40 3.04
CA VAL A 191 10.04 -15.33 3.64
C VAL A 191 9.37 -14.80 4.90
N GLY A 192 9.72 -15.36 6.06
CA GLY A 192 9.53 -14.80 7.42
C GLY A 192 8.11 -14.63 7.95
N LEU A 193 7.18 -14.16 7.11
CA LEU A 193 5.75 -13.98 7.35
C LEU A 193 4.96 -14.94 6.44
N ARG A 194 3.77 -15.37 6.88
CA ARG A 194 2.84 -16.15 6.05
C ARG A 194 2.18 -15.23 5.03
N LEU A 195 2.91 -14.85 4.00
CA LEU A 195 2.38 -13.98 2.95
C LEU A 195 1.76 -14.81 1.85
N ARG A 196 0.61 -14.38 1.34
CA ARG A 196 0.09 -14.86 0.05
C ARG A 196 0.32 -13.80 -1.02
N LEU A 197 0.96 -14.18 -2.11
CA LEU A 197 1.14 -13.35 -3.30
C LEU A 197 0.19 -13.85 -4.36
N PHE A 198 -0.52 -12.97 -5.06
CA PHE A 198 -1.39 -13.38 -6.15
C PHE A 198 -1.57 -12.33 -7.24
N GLU A 199 -1.87 -12.82 -8.44
CA GLU A 199 -2.26 -12.01 -9.59
C GLU A 199 -3.77 -12.00 -9.73
N TYR A 200 -4.37 -10.83 -9.51
CA TYR A 200 -5.81 -10.61 -9.59
C TYR A 200 -6.21 -9.98 -10.93
N LYS A 201 -7.27 -10.51 -11.56
CA LYS A 201 -7.86 -9.99 -12.79
C LYS A 201 -9.32 -9.63 -12.56
N HIS A 202 -9.74 -8.45 -13.00
CA HIS A 202 -11.13 -8.04 -12.99
C HIS A 202 -11.56 -7.61 -14.40
N SER A 203 -12.77 -7.95 -14.83
CA SER A 203 -13.26 -7.68 -16.19
C SER A 203 -13.36 -6.20 -16.54
N LEU A 204 -13.51 -5.35 -15.52
CA LEU A 204 -13.60 -3.89 -15.65
C LEU A 204 -12.24 -3.17 -15.65
N LEU A 205 -11.13 -3.89 -15.44
CA LEU A 205 -9.80 -3.29 -15.35
C LEU A 205 -8.91 -3.80 -16.47
N ASP A 206 -8.08 -2.91 -17.01
CA ASP A 206 -7.03 -3.29 -17.94
C ASP A 206 -5.85 -3.91 -17.20
N GLY A 207 -5.45 -5.11 -17.63
CA GLY A 207 -4.32 -5.83 -17.06
C GLY A 207 -4.63 -6.56 -15.74
N LYS A 208 -3.58 -7.15 -15.16
CA LYS A 208 -3.64 -7.81 -13.85
C LYS A 208 -3.21 -6.84 -12.75
N ARG A 209 -3.54 -7.16 -11.51
CA ARG A 209 -3.09 -6.47 -10.31
C ARG A 209 -2.30 -7.43 -9.45
N LEU A 210 -1.15 -6.96 -8.98
CA LEU A 210 -0.27 -7.71 -8.10
C LEU A 210 -0.70 -7.40 -6.67
N VAL A 211 -1.02 -8.45 -5.93
CA VAL A 211 -1.55 -8.32 -4.57
C VAL A 211 -0.75 -9.19 -3.62
N ILE A 212 -0.27 -8.57 -2.54
CA ILE A 212 0.34 -9.23 -1.40
C ILE A 212 -0.66 -9.17 -0.27
N GLN A 213 -1.02 -10.31 0.29
CA GLN A 213 -1.89 -10.43 1.44
C GLN A 213 -1.06 -10.91 2.63
N ILE A 214 -1.15 -10.16 3.73
CA ILE A 214 -0.70 -10.58 5.06
C ILE A 214 -1.87 -11.26 5.74
#